data_AF-A0A0M8W1Q3-F1
#
_entry.id   AF-A0A0M8W1Q3-F1
#
_cell.length_a   1.000
_cell.length_b   1.000
_cell.length_c   1.000
_cell.angle_alpha   90.00
_cell.angle_beta   90.00
_cell.angle_gamma   90.00
#
_symmetry.space_group_name_H-M   'P 1'
#
loop_
_entity.id
_entity.type
_entity.pdbx_description
1 polymer ?
#
loop_
_entity_poly.entity_id
_entity_poly.type
_entity_poly.pdbx_seq_one_letter_code
_entity_poly.pdbx_strand_id
1 'polypeptide(L)' 'MVLLALGNIGVQFYANSRDLPGPGGLSVTGHVVAAVLVIAGQIVADRYADWRAPVASLAVLAVSGATLWTFWWA' A
#
# COMPACT_ATOMS: atom_id res chain seq x y z
N MET A 1 -0.64 -4.65 -1.63
CA MET A 1 -0.14 -3.50 -0.83
C MET A 1 0.60 -3.92 0.43
N VAL A 2 0.06 -4.83 1.25
CA VAL A 2 0.72 -5.28 2.50
C VAL A 2 2.16 -5.76 2.28
N LEU A 3 2.39 -6.65 1.31
CA LEU A 3 3.74 -7.16 1.04
C LEU A 3 4.73 -6.05 0.63
N LEU A 4 4.29 -5.09 -0.17
CA LEU A 4 5.13 -3.94 -0.56
C LEU A 4 5.41 -3.03 0.64
N ALA A 5 4.42 -2.79 1.52
CA ALA A 5 4.63 -2.03 2.74
C ALA A 5 5.67 -2.72 3.66
N LEU A 6 5.53 -4.02 3.89
CA LEU A 6 6.48 -4.80 4.69
C LEU A 6 7.87 -4.84 4.04
N GLY A 7 7.93 -5.01 2.72
CA GLY A 7 9.16 -4.95 1.94
C GLY A 7 9.87 -3.61 2.10
N ASN A 8 9.16 -2.50 1.91
CA ASN A 8 9.72 -1.16 2.08
C ASN A 8 10.19 -0.90 3.50
N ILE A 9 9.45 -1.34 4.52
CA ILE A 9 9.89 -1.25 5.93
C ILE A 9 11.19 -2.02 6.13
N GLY A 10 11.25 -3.27 5.66
CA GLY A 10 12.43 -4.11 5.79
C GLY A 10 13.66 -3.53 5.08
N VAL A 11 13.49 -3.08 3.83
CA VAL A 11 14.57 -2.44 3.05
C VAL A 11 15.00 -1.12 3.70
N GLN A 12 14.08 -0.30 4.18
CA GLN A 12 14.41 0.95 4.87
C GLN A 12 15.24 0.69 6.14
N PHE A 13 14.84 -0.31 6.94
CA PHE A 13 15.58 -0.69 8.14
C PHE A 13 16.99 -1.20 7.80
N TYR A 14 17.10 -2.07 6.79
CA TYR A 14 18.36 -2.61 6.29
C TYR A 14 19.31 -1.50 5.77
N ALA A 15 18.76 -0.52 5.06
CA ALA A 15 19.52 0.58 4.49
C ALA A 15 20.03 1.53 5.59
N ASN A 16 19.14 1.91 6.51
CA ASN A 16 19.51 2.73 7.67
C ASN A 16 20.59 2.07 8.53
N SER A 17 20.56 0.73 8.70
CA SER A 17 21.58 0.02 9.48
C SER A 17 22.95 -0.07 8.80
N ARG A 18 23.09 0.45 7.57
CA ARG A 18 24.32 0.39 6.75
C ARG A 18 24.69 1.74 6.13
N ASP A 19 24.05 2.83 6.58
CA ASP A 19 24.23 4.17 6.02
C ASP A 19 24.02 4.23 4.48
N LEU A 20 23.08 3.42 3.98
CA LEU A 20 22.70 3.39 2.57
C LEU A 20 21.40 4.20 2.35
N PRO A 21 21.19 4.76 1.15
CA PRO A 21 19.90 5.33 0.78
C PRO A 21 18.82 4.24 0.73
N GLY A 22 17.77 4.40 1.52
CA GLY A 22 16.59 3.54 1.51
C GLY A 22 15.46 4.07 0.63
N PRO A 23 14.30 3.39 0.58
CA PRO A 23 13.11 3.81 -0.17
C PRO A 23 12.59 5.21 0.22
N GLY A 24 12.94 5.69 1.42
CA GLY A 24 12.55 7.00 1.94
C GLY A 24 11.28 6.95 2.79
N GLY A 25 11.22 7.83 3.79
CA GLY A 25 10.11 7.86 4.76
C GLY A 25 8.74 8.09 4.12
N LEU A 26 8.68 8.89 3.04
CA LEU A 26 7.44 9.13 2.30
C LEU A 26 6.94 7.85 1.60
N SER A 27 7.83 7.11 0.94
CA SER A 27 7.49 5.85 0.26
C SER A 27 7.03 4.79 1.25
N VAL A 28 7.72 4.64 2.38
CA VAL A 28 7.35 3.70 3.45
C VAL A 28 5.97 4.04 4.02
N THR A 29 5.76 5.29 4.43
CA THR A 29 4.50 5.73 5.05
C THR A 29 3.34 5.63 4.05
N GLY A 30 3.57 6.01 2.80
CA GLY A 30 2.57 5.92 1.72
C GLY A 30 2.08 4.48 1.50
N HIS A 31 2.99 3.50 1.46
CA HIS A 31 2.63 2.10 1.31
C HIS A 31 1.88 1.54 2.53
N VAL A 32 2.23 1.97 3.75
CA VAL A 32 1.51 1.57 4.97
C VAL A 32 0.07 2.09 4.95
N VAL A 33 -0.11 3.39 4.65
CA VAL A 33 -1.45 3.99 4.54
C VAL A 33 -2.26 3.31 3.44
N ALA A 34 -1.66 3.09 2.26
CA ALA A 34 -2.32 2.37 1.16
C ALA A 34 -2.71 0.94 1.54
N ALA A 35 -1.87 0.22 2.28
CA ALA A 35 -2.19 -1.11 2.77
C ALA A 35 -3.41 -1.12 3.71
N VAL A 36 -3.49 -0.18 4.65
CA VAL A 36 -4.64 -0.03 5.55
C VAL A 36 -5.92 0.27 4.77
N LEU A 37 -5.86 1.20 3.81
CA LEU A 37 -7.01 1.55 2.96
C LEU A 37 -7.48 0.37 2.12
N VAL A 38 -6.55 -0.37 1.51
CA VAL A 38 -6.87 -1.57 0.72
C VAL A 38 -7.50 -2.65 1.59
N ILE A 39 -6.97 -2.91 2.79
CA ILE A 39 -7.57 -3.87 3.74
C ILE A 39 -9.00 -3.44 4.10
N ALA A 40 -9.21 -2.17 4.42
CA ALA A 40 -10.55 -1.66 4.74
C ALA A 40 -11.52 -1.83 3.57
N GLY A 41 -11.09 -1.55 2.35
CA GLY A 41 -11.88 -1.77 1.14
C GLY A 41 -12.20 -3.25 0.91
N GLN A 42 -11.23 -4.14 1.10
CA GLN A 42 -11.42 -5.59 1.00
C GLN A 42 -12.43 -6.10 2.04
N ILE A 43 -12.34 -5.65 3.30
CA ILE A 43 -13.30 -6.01 4.36
C ILE A 43 -14.73 -5.63 3.97
N VAL A 44 -14.92 -4.46 3.34
CA VAL A 44 -16.25 -4.04 2.84
C VAL A 44 -16.66 -4.93 1.67
N ALA A 45 -15.78 -5.14 0.69
CA ALA A 45 -16.06 -5.96 -0.48
C ALA A 45 -16.45 -7.40 -0.11
N ASP A 46 -15.78 -7.99 0.88
CA ASP A 46 -16.00 -9.37 1.30
C ASP A 46 -17.25 -9.52 2.19
N ARG A 47 -17.67 -8.46 2.89
CA ARG A 47 -18.83 -8.50 3.80
C ARG A 47 -20.17 -8.27 3.11
N TYR A 48 -20.20 -7.52 2.02
CA TYR A 48 -21.45 -7.18 1.32
C TYR A 48 -21.54 -7.93 -0.01
N ALA A 49 -22.76 -8.33 -0.39
CA ALA A 49 -23.06 -8.93 -1.70
C ALA A 49 -23.91 -8.00 -2.58
N ASP A 50 -23.92 -6.70 -2.27
CA ASP A 50 -24.67 -5.65 -2.97
C ASP A 50 -23.72 -4.70 -3.72
N TRP A 51 -24.24 -3.54 -4.16
CA TRP A 51 -23.49 -2.53 -4.90
C TRP A 51 -22.24 -2.00 -4.17
N ARG A 52 -22.13 -2.17 -2.84
CA ARG A 52 -20.96 -1.75 -2.08
C ARG A 52 -19.73 -2.56 -2.45
N ALA A 53 -19.90 -3.84 -2.80
CA ALA A 53 -18.80 -4.73 -3.14
C ALA A 53 -18.01 -4.31 -4.40
N PRO A 54 -18.65 -4.03 -5.55
CA PRO A 54 -17.92 -3.54 -6.72
C PRO A 54 -17.33 -2.14 -6.50
N VAL A 55 -18.00 -1.26 -5.76
CA VAL A 55 -17.45 0.09 -5.43
C VAL A 55 -16.21 -0.01 -4.55
N ALA A 56 -16.24 -0.86 -3.51
CA ALA A 56 -15.10 -1.09 -2.65
C ALA A 56 -13.93 -1.75 -3.41
N SER A 57 -14.22 -2.69 -4.31
CA SER A 57 -13.22 -3.30 -5.20
C SER A 57 -12.57 -2.27 -6.13
N LEU A 58 -13.35 -1.35 -6.71
CA LEU A 58 -12.82 -0.26 -7.53
C LEU A 58 -11.93 0.67 -6.71
N ALA A 59 -12.31 0.99 -5.46
CA ALA A 59 -11.46 1.79 -4.56
C ALA A 59 -10.13 1.09 -4.25
N VAL A 60 -10.15 -0.23 -4.01
CA VAL A 60 -8.93 -1.04 -3.82
C VAL A 60 -8.00 -0.96 -5.03
N LEU A 61 -8.55 -1.10 -6.24
CA LEU A 61 -7.78 -0.99 -7.48
C LEU A 61 -7.22 0.43 -7.68
N ALA A 62 -8.03 1.46 -7.43
CA ALA A 62 -7.61 2.85 -7.57
C ALA A 62 -6.48 3.21 -6.60
N VAL A 63 -6.60 2.85 -5.30
CA VAL A 63 -5.55 3.08 -4.30
C VAL A 63 -4.29 2.30 -4.66
N SER A 64 -4.42 1.04 -5.07
CA SER A 64 -3.28 0.21 -5.46
C SER A 64 -2.56 0.78 -6.69
N GLY A 65 -3.31 1.15 -7.73
CA GLY A 65 -2.77 1.73 -8.95
C GLY A 65 -2.11 3.08 -8.72
N ALA A 66 -2.73 3.97 -7.93
CA ALA A 66 -2.16 5.26 -7.58
C ALA A 66 -0.87 5.12 -6.75
N THR A 67 -0.84 4.18 -5.80
CA THR A 67 0.34 3.89 -4.98
C THR A 67 1.50 3.41 -5.86
N LEU A 68 1.24 2.44 -6.74
CA LEU A 68 2.24 1.95 -7.68
C LEU A 68 2.71 3.07 -8.60
N TRP A 69 1.80 3.79 -9.27
CA TRP A 69 2.18 4.89 -10.15
C TRP A 69 3.02 5.97 -9.46
N THR A 70 2.71 6.30 -8.21
CA THR A 70 3.43 7.36 -7.48
C THR A 70 4.81 6.92 -7.01
N PHE A 71 4.96 5.68 -6.54
CA PHE A 71 6.17 5.22 -5.86
C PHE A 71 7.00 4.21 -6.64
N TRP A 72 6.55 3.76 -7.83
CA TRP A 72 7.30 2.81 -8.65
C TRP A 72 8.53 3.41 -9.32
N TRP A 73 8.48 4.71 -9.60
CA TRP A 73 9.57 5.45 -10.24
C TRP A 73 10.62 5.98 -9.27
N ALA A 74 10.42 5.71 -7.97
CA ALA A 74 11.29 6.19 -6.89
C ALA A 74 12.57 5.35 -6.78
#